data_AF-A0A853ESI7-F1
#
_entry.id   AF-A0A853ESI7-F1
#
_cell.length_a   1.000
_cell.length_b   1.000
_cell.length_c   1.000
_cell.angle_alpha   90.00
_cell.angle_beta   90.00
_cell.angle_gamma   90.00
#
_symmetry.space_group_name_H-M   'P 1'
#
loop_
_entity.id
_entity.type
_entity.pdbx_description
1 polymer ?
#
loop_
_entity_poly.entity_id
_entity_poly.type
_entity_poly.pdbx_seq_one_letter_code
_entity_poly.pdbx_strand_id
1 'polypeptide(L)'
;MAEIFLAEAVVDVEAHVASTGWDAPLRVFALVSTQAALEAEPELAKMLPAETVEAARDNPLHLTSVEQDGVPDSVELDDLLASITWPEAVTGAALVVERIILPPTAEEGIPEDPSAALAYLSEHPDRQDVRMAVGVLRDGTSWCALRSRSNDSAAEVAGGPALVPGLVEALRATFD
;
A
#
# COMPACT_ATOMS: atom_id res chain seq x y z
N MET A 1 -14.90 13.05 0.36
CA MET A 1 -15.38 12.21 1.47
C MET A 1 -14.74 10.83 1.40
N ALA A 2 -14.94 10.05 0.32
CA ALA A 2 -14.26 8.74 0.15
C ALA A 2 -12.73 8.82 0.27
N GLU A 3 -12.12 9.88 -0.26
CA GLU A 3 -10.67 10.13 -0.14
C GLU A 3 -10.16 10.14 1.30
N ILE A 4 -10.92 10.69 2.26
CA ILE A 4 -10.50 10.78 3.67
C ILE A 4 -10.40 9.38 4.28
N PHE A 5 -11.40 8.53 4.03
CA PHE A 5 -11.43 7.17 4.57
C PHE A 5 -10.44 6.22 3.88
N LEU A 6 -10.19 6.45 2.59
CA LEU A 6 -9.08 5.79 1.92
C LEU A 6 -7.74 6.24 2.51
N ALA A 7 -7.57 7.53 2.79
CA ALA A 7 -6.35 8.04 3.41
C ALA A 7 -6.09 7.41 4.78
N GLU A 8 -7.12 7.34 5.63
CA GLU A 8 -7.05 6.65 6.94
C GLU A 8 -6.65 5.17 6.77
N ALA A 9 -7.34 4.43 5.90
CA ALA A 9 -7.03 3.02 5.65
C ALA A 9 -5.60 2.80 5.12
N VAL A 10 -5.12 3.68 4.23
CA VAL A 10 -3.75 3.59 3.70
C VAL A 10 -2.71 3.92 4.76
N VAL A 11 -2.97 4.89 5.64
CA VAL A 11 -2.08 5.21 6.77
C VAL A 11 -2.05 4.06 7.78
N ASP A 12 -3.18 3.45 8.08
CA ASP A 12 -3.23 2.28 8.98
C ASP A 12 -2.48 1.08 8.39
N VAL A 13 -2.65 0.82 7.09
CA VAL A 13 -1.89 -0.21 6.37
C VAL A 13 -0.38 0.09 6.39
N GLU A 14 0.02 1.34 6.14
CA GLU A 14 1.41 1.76 6.24
C GLU A 14 1.98 1.50 7.63
N ALA A 15 1.28 1.93 8.68
CA ALA A 15 1.70 1.78 10.06
C ALA A 15 1.80 0.31 10.48
N HIS A 16 0.82 -0.52 10.06
CA HIS A 16 0.83 -1.96 10.29
C HIS A 16 2.07 -2.61 9.68
N VAL A 17 2.35 -2.36 8.40
CA VAL A 17 3.55 -2.92 7.75
C VAL A 17 4.83 -2.37 8.36
N ALA A 18 4.87 -1.08 8.70
CA ALA A 18 6.02 -0.46 9.34
C ALA A 18 6.37 -1.06 10.70
N SER A 19 5.39 -1.58 11.44
CA SER A 19 5.61 -2.27 12.71
C SER A 19 6.47 -3.54 12.58
N THR A 20 6.59 -4.09 11.36
CA THR A 20 7.38 -5.30 11.07
C THR A 20 8.84 -5.01 10.71
N GLY A 21 9.25 -3.74 10.70
CA GLY A 21 10.60 -3.32 10.32
C GLY A 21 10.74 -3.08 8.83
N TRP A 22 11.96 -2.80 8.38
CA TRP A 22 12.32 -2.62 6.97
C TRP A 22 12.78 -3.93 6.32
N ASP A 23 12.92 -3.91 5.00
CA ASP A 23 13.29 -5.06 4.18
C ASP A 23 12.22 -6.17 4.24
N ALA A 24 10.96 -5.75 4.42
CA ALA A 24 9.80 -6.63 4.41
C ALA A 24 9.37 -6.95 2.97
N PRO A 25 8.82 -8.15 2.71
CA PRO A 25 8.24 -8.46 1.41
C PRO A 25 7.09 -7.50 1.10
N LEU A 26 6.79 -7.35 -0.19
CA LEU A 26 5.64 -6.57 -0.62
C LEU A 26 4.35 -7.19 -0.06
N ARG A 27 3.37 -6.35 0.31
CA ARG A 27 2.10 -6.80 0.89
C ARG A 27 0.92 -6.21 0.15
N VAL A 28 -0.08 -7.04 -0.08
CA VAL A 28 -1.32 -6.65 -0.75
C VAL A 28 -2.48 -6.76 0.24
N PHE A 29 -3.42 -5.83 0.17
CA PHE A 29 -4.58 -5.77 1.04
C PHE A 29 -5.85 -5.57 0.21
N ALA A 30 -6.91 -6.31 0.52
CA ALA A 30 -8.26 -5.98 0.10
C ALA A 30 -8.83 -4.90 1.03
N LEU A 31 -9.49 -3.89 0.47
CA LEU A 31 -10.25 -2.91 1.24
C LEU A 31 -11.74 -3.21 1.08
N VAL A 32 -12.40 -3.51 2.18
CA VAL A 32 -13.83 -3.83 2.22
C VAL A 32 -14.58 -2.81 3.08
N SER A 33 -15.85 -2.53 2.73
CA SER A 33 -16.72 -1.76 3.63
C SER A 33 -16.88 -2.54 4.94
N THR A 34 -16.51 -1.91 6.06
CA THR A 34 -16.60 -2.55 7.37
C THR A 34 -18.05 -2.84 7.75
N GLN A 35 -18.98 -1.95 7.39
CA GLN A 35 -20.42 -2.20 7.60
C GLN A 35 -20.89 -3.41 6.82
N ALA A 36 -20.59 -3.48 5.51
CA ALA A 36 -21.02 -4.62 4.69
C ALA A 36 -20.40 -5.94 5.17
N ALA A 37 -19.14 -5.92 5.62
CA ALA A 37 -18.48 -7.09 6.21
C ALA A 37 -19.19 -7.54 7.51
N LEU A 38 -19.53 -6.61 8.39
CA LEU A 38 -20.26 -6.89 9.64
C LEU A 38 -21.70 -7.36 9.39
N GLU A 39 -22.37 -6.87 8.35
CA GLU A 39 -23.71 -7.33 7.97
C GLU A 39 -23.68 -8.75 7.41
N ALA A 40 -22.69 -9.07 6.59
CA ALA A 40 -22.51 -10.40 6.02
C ALA A 40 -22.07 -11.43 7.08
N GLU A 41 -21.17 -11.04 7.98
CA GLU A 41 -20.62 -11.89 9.04
C GLU A 41 -20.63 -11.16 10.39
N PRO A 42 -21.74 -11.18 11.14
CA PRO A 42 -21.87 -10.46 12.42
C PRO A 42 -20.86 -10.86 13.49
N GLU A 43 -20.30 -12.06 13.40
CA GLU A 43 -19.28 -12.55 14.33
C GLU A 43 -17.94 -11.81 14.18
N LEU A 44 -17.67 -11.15 13.03
CA LEU A 44 -16.49 -10.30 12.85
C LEU A 44 -16.41 -9.16 13.87
N ALA A 45 -17.56 -8.71 14.41
CA ALA A 45 -17.60 -7.69 15.46
C ALA A 45 -16.80 -8.09 16.73
N LYS A 46 -16.60 -9.40 16.95
CA LYS A 46 -15.83 -9.91 18.09
C LYS A 46 -14.32 -9.99 17.81
N MET A 47 -13.93 -9.92 16.54
CA MET A 47 -12.55 -10.02 16.06
C MET A 47 -11.94 -8.65 15.77
N LEU A 48 -12.76 -7.64 15.51
CA LEU A 48 -12.35 -6.26 15.30
C LEU A 48 -12.24 -5.51 16.64
N PRO A 49 -11.35 -4.49 16.72
CA PRO A 49 -11.34 -3.56 17.85
C PRO A 49 -12.71 -2.88 18.02
N ALA A 50 -13.13 -2.63 19.26
CA ALA A 50 -14.44 -2.05 19.54
C ALA A 50 -14.59 -0.66 18.90
N GLU A 51 -13.52 0.12 18.91
CA GLU A 51 -13.42 1.42 18.25
C GLU A 51 -13.64 1.33 16.73
N THR A 52 -13.15 0.28 16.06
CA THR A 52 -13.37 0.04 14.63
C THR A 52 -14.85 -0.27 14.35
N VAL A 53 -15.48 -1.08 15.21
CA VAL A 53 -16.90 -1.43 15.07
C VAL A 53 -17.78 -0.19 15.27
N GLU A 54 -17.50 0.64 16.28
CA GLU A 54 -18.23 1.88 16.51
C GLU A 54 -17.99 2.91 15.37
N ALA A 55 -16.74 3.09 14.93
CA ALA A 55 -16.41 3.99 13.82
C ALA A 55 -17.15 3.59 12.54
N ALA A 56 -17.25 2.29 12.26
CA ALA A 56 -18.00 1.79 11.12
C ALA A 56 -19.50 2.04 11.24
N ARG A 57 -20.11 2.02 12.44
CA ARG A 57 -21.56 2.31 12.59
C ARG A 57 -21.92 3.75 12.21
N ASP A 58 -21.07 4.69 12.61
CA ASP A 58 -21.30 6.11 12.34
C ASP A 58 -20.87 6.53 10.93
N ASN A 59 -20.20 5.65 10.19
CA ASN A 59 -19.64 5.97 8.88
C ASN A 59 -19.70 4.81 7.86
N PRO A 60 -20.58 4.89 6.84
CA PRO A 60 -20.70 3.85 5.81
C PRO A 60 -19.49 3.73 4.88
N LEU A 61 -18.60 4.73 4.86
CA LEU A 61 -17.39 4.73 4.05
C LEU A 61 -16.18 4.17 4.80
N HIS A 62 -16.33 3.73 6.06
CA HIS A 62 -15.25 3.11 6.81
C HIS A 62 -14.79 1.82 6.12
N LEU A 63 -13.48 1.66 6.00
CA LEU A 63 -12.84 0.53 5.33
C LEU A 63 -12.09 -0.34 6.32
N THR A 64 -12.18 -1.66 6.15
CA THR A 64 -11.31 -2.63 6.80
C THR A 64 -10.33 -3.15 5.76
N SER A 65 -9.03 -3.08 6.07
CA SER A 65 -7.97 -3.72 5.29
C SER A 65 -7.81 -5.18 5.69
N VAL A 66 -7.85 -6.08 4.71
CA VAL A 66 -7.60 -7.51 4.89
C VAL A 66 -6.32 -7.87 4.13
N GLU A 67 -5.27 -8.22 4.85
CA GLU A 67 -3.99 -8.65 4.25
C GLU A 67 -4.19 -9.93 3.43
N GLN A 68 -3.59 -9.99 2.23
CA GLN A 68 -3.67 -11.15 1.35
C GLN A 68 -2.44 -12.05 1.57
N ASP A 69 -2.71 -13.32 1.89
CA ASP A 69 -1.67 -14.35 2.00
C ASP A 69 -1.14 -14.80 0.63
N GLY A 70 0.04 -15.42 0.62
CA GLY A 70 0.54 -16.15 -0.55
C GLY A 70 1.13 -15.28 -1.67
N VAL A 71 1.46 -14.02 -1.38
CA VAL A 71 2.25 -13.17 -2.27
C VAL A 71 3.65 -13.77 -2.45
N PRO A 72 4.06 -14.17 -3.66
CA PRO A 72 5.39 -14.75 -3.87
C PRO A 72 6.49 -13.70 -3.68
N ASP A 73 7.58 -14.06 -2.99
CA ASP A 73 8.71 -13.15 -2.77
C ASP A 73 9.51 -12.83 -4.06
N SER A 74 9.33 -13.63 -5.12
CA SER A 74 10.17 -13.60 -6.32
C SER A 74 9.42 -13.28 -7.62
N VAL A 75 8.19 -12.74 -7.54
CA VAL A 75 7.44 -12.32 -8.72
C VAL A 75 7.64 -10.83 -8.96
N GLU A 76 7.79 -10.43 -10.22
CA GLU A 76 7.81 -9.02 -10.58
C GLU A 76 6.47 -8.39 -10.19
N LEU A 77 6.50 -7.15 -9.70
CA LEU A 77 5.31 -6.49 -9.18
C LEU A 77 4.17 -6.44 -10.22
N ASP A 78 4.52 -6.16 -11.47
CA ASP A 78 3.53 -6.04 -12.55
C ASP A 78 2.85 -7.39 -12.84
N ASP A 79 3.61 -8.49 -12.84
CA ASP A 79 3.08 -9.85 -13.02
C ASP A 79 2.19 -10.25 -11.85
N LEU A 80 2.57 -9.89 -10.62
CA LEU A 80 1.74 -10.11 -9.44
C LEU A 80 0.40 -9.39 -9.58
N LEU A 81 0.43 -8.08 -9.81
CA LEU A 81 -0.77 -7.26 -9.87
C LEU A 81 -1.70 -7.72 -11.00
N ALA A 82 -1.14 -8.11 -12.15
CA ALA A 82 -1.91 -8.65 -13.27
C ALA A 82 -2.58 -10.01 -12.97
N SER A 83 -2.10 -10.76 -11.98
CA SER A 83 -2.68 -12.05 -11.59
C SER A 83 -3.81 -11.93 -10.57
N ILE A 84 -3.98 -10.75 -9.95
CA ILE A 84 -4.98 -10.53 -8.91
C ILE A 84 -6.36 -10.40 -9.53
N THR A 85 -7.37 -10.96 -8.87
CA THR A 85 -8.77 -10.75 -9.20
C THR A 85 -9.57 -10.52 -7.93
N TRP A 86 -10.35 -9.45 -7.89
CA TRP A 86 -11.10 -9.05 -6.71
C TRP A 86 -12.58 -9.42 -6.80
N PRO A 87 -13.15 -10.07 -5.77
CA PRO A 87 -14.60 -10.23 -5.63
C PRO A 87 -15.33 -8.87 -5.63
N GLU A 88 -16.63 -8.91 -5.95
CA GLU A 88 -17.48 -7.70 -5.96
C GLU A 88 -17.53 -7.00 -4.59
N ALA A 89 -17.46 -7.76 -3.49
CA ALA A 89 -17.45 -7.24 -2.13
C ALA A 89 -16.20 -6.40 -1.78
N VAL A 90 -15.13 -6.49 -2.58
CA VAL A 90 -13.91 -5.70 -2.39
C VAL A 90 -14.10 -4.33 -3.04
N THR A 91 -14.20 -3.29 -2.22
CA THR A 91 -14.43 -1.91 -2.64
C THR A 91 -13.17 -1.25 -3.20
N GLY A 92 -12.01 -1.72 -2.77
CA GLY A 92 -10.71 -1.20 -3.15
C GLY A 92 -9.57 -2.13 -2.77
N ALA A 93 -8.35 -1.74 -3.09
CA ALA A 93 -7.15 -2.49 -2.75
C ALA A 93 -6.07 -1.55 -2.24
N ALA A 94 -5.16 -2.07 -1.42
CA ALA A 94 -3.93 -1.39 -1.06
C ALA A 94 -2.70 -2.28 -1.26
N LEU A 95 -1.55 -1.66 -1.50
CA LEU A 95 -0.26 -2.29 -1.71
C LEU A 95 0.78 -1.55 -0.86
N VAL A 96 1.66 -2.28 -0.20
CA VAL A 96 2.86 -1.73 0.44
C VAL A 96 4.10 -2.37 -0.16
N VAL A 97 5.03 -1.54 -0.61
CA VAL A 97 6.29 -1.94 -1.25
C VAL A 97 7.42 -1.01 -0.81
N GLU A 98 8.63 -1.55 -0.72
CA GLU A 98 9.85 -0.78 -0.47
C GLU A 98 10.66 -0.66 -1.76
N ARG A 99 11.15 0.55 -2.07
CA ARG A 99 12.00 0.80 -3.24
C ARG A 99 13.19 1.67 -2.87
N ILE A 100 14.29 1.45 -3.57
CA ILE A 100 15.44 2.36 -3.59
C ILE A 100 15.17 3.44 -4.63
N ILE A 101 15.29 4.70 -4.22
CA ILE A 101 15.19 5.88 -5.09
C ILE A 101 16.53 6.59 -5.10
N LEU A 102 16.97 7.00 -6.30
CA LEU A 102 18.13 7.87 -6.47
C LEU A 102 17.66 9.28 -6.86
N PRO A 103 18.42 10.33 -6.52
CA PRO A 103 18.20 11.63 -7.10
C PRO A 103 18.49 11.57 -8.62
N PRO A 104 17.79 12.37 -9.45
CA PRO A 104 17.99 12.36 -10.91
C PRO A 104 19.45 12.55 -11.36
N THR A 105 20.24 13.31 -10.60
CA THR A 105 21.68 13.52 -10.89
C THR A 105 22.53 12.26 -10.75
N ALA A 106 22.08 11.27 -9.97
CA ALA A 106 22.76 9.99 -9.79
C ALA A 106 22.26 8.92 -10.78
N GLU A 107 21.09 9.12 -11.41
CA GLU A 107 20.53 8.16 -12.38
C GLU A 107 21.39 8.05 -13.65
N GLU A 108 22.04 9.14 -14.07
CA GLU A 108 22.95 9.16 -15.22
C GLU A 108 24.18 8.24 -15.04
N GLY A 109 24.52 7.89 -13.80
CA GLY A 109 25.66 7.05 -13.47
C GLY A 109 25.34 5.55 -13.42
N ILE A 110 24.08 5.15 -13.60
CA ILE A 110 23.66 3.74 -13.48
C ILE A 110 24.28 2.92 -14.63
N PRO A 111 25.08 1.88 -14.33
CA PRO A 111 25.62 0.98 -15.35
C PRO A 111 24.54 0.24 -16.15
N GLU A 112 24.81 -0.08 -17.42
CA GLU A 112 23.89 -0.89 -18.25
C GLU A 112 23.84 -2.37 -17.83
N ASP A 113 24.94 -2.88 -17.25
CA ASP A 113 24.99 -4.26 -16.76
C ASP A 113 24.08 -4.42 -15.52
N PRO A 114 23.11 -5.35 -15.52
CA PRO A 114 22.14 -5.48 -14.43
C PRO A 114 22.77 -5.74 -13.07
N SER A 115 23.86 -6.51 -13.02
CA SER A 115 24.53 -6.83 -11.74
C SER A 115 25.28 -5.63 -11.19
N ALA A 116 25.96 -4.87 -12.06
CA ALA A 116 26.62 -3.63 -11.70
C ALA A 116 25.62 -2.52 -11.34
N ALA A 117 24.47 -2.46 -12.00
CA ALA A 117 23.38 -1.53 -11.69
C ALA A 117 22.82 -1.77 -10.29
N LEU A 118 22.56 -3.03 -9.93
CA LEU A 118 22.07 -3.39 -8.60
C LEU A 118 23.08 -3.03 -7.50
N ALA A 119 24.37 -3.31 -7.73
CA ALA A 119 25.44 -2.93 -6.81
C ALA A 119 25.54 -1.40 -6.67
N TYR A 120 25.51 -0.67 -7.78
CA TYR A 120 25.52 0.80 -7.79
C TYR A 120 24.37 1.37 -6.96
N LEU A 121 23.13 0.92 -7.20
CA LEU A 121 21.95 1.35 -6.44
C LEU A 121 22.08 1.07 -4.94
N SER A 122 22.57 -0.12 -4.58
CA SER A 122 22.67 -0.58 -3.19
C SER A 122 23.76 0.14 -2.40
N GLU A 123 24.84 0.57 -3.07
CA GLU A 123 26.00 1.21 -2.46
C GLU A 123 25.99 2.74 -2.60
N HIS A 124 25.09 3.31 -3.39
CA HIS A 124 25.09 4.76 -3.66
C HIS A 124 24.84 5.56 -2.37
N PRO A 125 25.67 6.58 -2.06
CA PRO A 125 25.54 7.36 -0.83
C PRO A 125 24.24 8.16 -0.75
N ASP A 126 23.75 8.63 -1.89
CA ASP A 126 22.50 9.42 -1.97
C ASP A 126 21.24 8.56 -2.13
N ARG A 127 21.34 7.23 -1.99
CA ARG A 127 20.18 6.34 -2.10
C ARG A 127 19.19 6.59 -0.97
N GLN A 128 17.92 6.54 -1.30
CA GLN A 128 16.83 6.61 -0.32
C GLN A 128 16.01 5.33 -0.39
N ASP A 129 15.94 4.60 0.71
CA ASP A 129 14.96 3.53 0.89
C ASP A 129 13.62 4.16 1.25
N VAL A 130 12.60 3.93 0.43
CA VAL A 130 11.26 4.49 0.61
C VAL A 130 10.24 3.36 0.65
N ARG A 131 9.46 3.33 1.73
CA ARG A 131 8.25 2.51 1.82
C ARG A 131 7.08 3.31 1.26
N MET A 132 6.33 2.68 0.39
CA MET A 132 5.20 3.29 -0.31
C MET A 132 3.98 2.42 -0.08
N ALA A 133 3.00 2.97 0.64
CA ALA A 133 1.67 2.42 0.74
C ALA A 133 0.76 3.15 -0.25
N VAL A 134 0.06 2.40 -1.10
CA VAL A 134 -0.83 2.92 -2.14
C VAL A 134 -2.18 2.25 -1.99
N GLY A 135 -3.25 3.03 -1.92
CA GLY A 135 -4.63 2.52 -1.92
C GLY A 135 -5.44 3.11 -3.05
N VAL A 136 -6.33 2.30 -3.61
CA VAL A 136 -7.26 2.71 -4.68
C VAL A 136 -8.65 2.12 -4.42
N LEU A 137 -9.69 2.86 -4.79
CA LEU A 137 -11.08 2.38 -4.80
C LEU A 137 -11.55 2.16 -6.23
N ARG A 138 -12.58 1.32 -6.41
CA ARG A 138 -13.22 1.06 -7.71
C ARG A 138 -13.79 2.31 -8.39
N ASP A 139 -14.11 3.36 -7.62
CA ASP A 139 -14.59 4.64 -8.16
C ASP A 139 -13.47 5.54 -8.71
N GLY A 140 -12.21 5.08 -8.66
CA GLY A 140 -11.05 5.81 -9.11
C GLY A 140 -10.40 6.68 -8.03
N THR A 141 -10.92 6.74 -6.81
CA THR A 141 -10.24 7.43 -5.70
C THR A 141 -8.90 6.76 -5.39
N SER A 142 -7.85 7.53 -5.09
CA SER A 142 -6.53 7.01 -4.71
C SER A 142 -5.89 7.80 -3.58
N TRP A 143 -5.05 7.14 -2.79
CA TRP A 143 -4.21 7.76 -1.78
C TRP A 143 -2.88 7.04 -1.66
N CYS A 144 -1.82 7.78 -1.38
CA CYS A 144 -0.47 7.30 -1.17
C CYS A 144 0.02 7.78 0.20
N ALA A 145 0.75 6.92 0.92
CA ALA A 145 1.53 7.28 2.09
C ALA A 145 2.99 6.82 1.88
N LEU A 146 3.92 7.76 2.00
CA LEU A 146 5.35 7.52 1.76
C LEU A 146 6.14 7.75 3.05
N ARG A 147 6.98 6.79 3.41
CA ARG A 147 7.93 6.88 4.51
C ARG A 147 9.34 6.64 3.99
N SER A 148 10.30 7.49 4.34
CA SER A 148 11.71 7.24 4.04
C SER A 148 12.42 6.62 5.24
N ARG A 149 13.37 5.73 5.00
CA ARG A 149 14.19 5.12 6.06
C ARG A 149 15.01 6.14 6.84
N SER A 150 15.38 7.25 6.20
CA SER A 150 16.07 8.37 6.84
C SER A 150 15.21 9.16 7.82
N ASN A 151 13.88 9.12 7.66
CA ASN A 151 12.88 9.84 8.46
C ASN A 151 11.80 8.84 8.91
N ASP A 152 12.23 7.80 9.64
CA ASP A 152 11.39 6.67 10.03
C ASP A 152 10.55 6.99 11.27
N SER A 153 9.57 7.88 11.09
CA SER A 153 8.58 8.18 12.12
C SER A 153 7.19 8.37 11.53
N ALA A 154 6.16 7.99 12.29
CA ALA A 154 4.77 8.14 11.87
C ALA A 154 4.37 9.61 11.61
N ALA A 155 5.08 10.57 12.22
CA ALA A 155 4.85 12.00 12.04
C ALA A 155 5.44 12.55 10.73
N GLU A 156 6.33 11.80 10.08
CA GLU A 156 7.06 12.22 8.88
C GLU A 156 6.56 11.48 7.62
N VAL A 157 5.45 10.74 7.73
CA VAL A 157 4.81 10.07 6.59
C VAL A 157 4.15 11.12 5.69
N ALA A 158 4.61 11.20 4.45
CA ALA A 158 4.04 12.09 3.44
C ALA A 158 2.80 11.45 2.79
N GLY A 159 1.67 12.14 2.82
CA GLY A 159 0.40 11.66 2.26
C GLY A 159 -0.06 12.47 1.06
N GLY A 160 -0.69 11.81 0.07
CA GLY A 160 -1.35 12.51 -1.04
C GLY A 160 -1.95 11.58 -2.11
N PRO A 161 -2.85 12.08 -2.96
CA PRO A 161 -3.66 11.23 -3.85
C PRO A 161 -2.89 10.57 -5.00
N ALA A 162 -1.74 11.12 -5.42
CA ALA A 162 -1.03 10.69 -6.62
C ALA A 162 0.50 10.88 -6.51
N LEU A 163 1.08 10.56 -5.35
CA LEU A 163 2.52 10.71 -5.14
C LEU A 163 3.35 9.71 -5.96
N VAL A 164 2.77 8.56 -6.30
CA VAL A 164 3.41 7.48 -7.07
C VAL A 164 2.47 7.01 -8.19
N PRO A 165 2.30 7.81 -9.28
CA PRO A 165 1.26 7.58 -10.28
C PRO A 165 1.33 6.20 -10.94
N GLY A 166 2.53 5.69 -11.23
CA GLY A 166 2.69 4.36 -11.83
C GLY A 166 2.16 3.22 -10.94
N LEU A 167 2.37 3.28 -9.63
CA LEU A 167 1.82 2.28 -8.70
C LEU A 167 0.31 2.42 -8.52
N VAL A 168 -0.20 3.65 -8.52
CA VAL A 168 -1.65 3.90 -8.48
C VAL A 168 -2.34 3.30 -9.71
N GLU A 169 -1.78 3.51 -10.89
CA GLU A 169 -2.31 2.97 -12.15
C GLU A 169 -2.24 1.43 -12.17
N ALA A 170 -1.09 0.85 -11.82
CA ALA A 170 -0.92 -0.60 -11.77
C ALA A 170 -1.88 -1.27 -10.78
N LEU A 171 -2.10 -0.67 -9.60
CA LEU A 171 -3.03 -1.20 -8.61
C LEU A 171 -4.49 -1.06 -9.08
N ARG A 172 -4.85 0.05 -9.73
CA ARG A 172 -6.21 0.23 -10.30
C ARG A 172 -6.52 -0.83 -11.36
N ALA A 173 -5.55 -1.18 -12.19
CA ALA A 173 -5.72 -2.18 -13.24
C ALA A 173 -6.11 -3.58 -12.71
N THR A 174 -5.92 -3.85 -11.41
CA THR A 174 -6.40 -5.11 -10.79
C THR A 174 -7.92 -5.22 -10.68
N PHE A 175 -8.65 -4.15 -10.99
CA PHE A 175 -10.12 -4.12 -11.01
C PHE A 175 -10.73 -4.19 -12.41
N ASP A 176 -9.91 -4.26 -13.46
CA ASP A 176 -10.33 -4.32 -14.87
C ASP A 176 -10.63 -5.75 -15.36
#